data_AF-A0A951PWU9-F1
#
_entry.id   AF-A0A951PWU9-F1
#
_cell.length_a   1.000
_cell.length_b   1.000
_cell.length_c   1.000
_cell.angle_alpha   90.00
_cell.angle_beta   90.00
_cell.angle_gamma   90.00
#
_symmetry.space_group_name_H-M   'P 1'
#
loop_
_entity.id
_entity.type
_entity.pdbx_description
1 polymer ?
#
loop_
_entity_poly.entity_id
_entity_poly.type
_entity_poly.pdbx_seq_one_letter_code
_entity_poly.pdbx_strand_id
1 'polypeptide(L)' 'MKLKVVLEPSDEGGYTVYVPSLPGCISEGETVEEALENIQEAIELYLEPLENELSTQEGVIIRELVL' A
#
# COMPACT_ATOMS: atom_id res chain seq x y z
N MET A 1 -11.10 6.00 4.50
CA MET A 1 -10.26 5.32 5.51
C MET A 1 -9.28 6.31 6.12
N LYS A 2 -8.75 6.09 7.33
CA LYS A 2 -7.64 6.89 7.88
C LYS A 2 -6.49 5.96 8.23
N LEU A 3 -5.34 6.17 7.60
CA LEU A 3 -4.12 5.40 7.83
C LEU A 3 -3.06 6.29 8.45
N LYS A 4 -2.18 5.70 9.26
CA LYS A 4 -0.95 6.37 9.71
C LYS A 4 0.17 5.96 8.77
N VAL A 5 0.96 6.95 8.36
CA VAL A 5 2.18 6.74 7.58
C VAL A 5 3.39 7.13 8.41
N VAL A 6 4.52 6.51 8.12
CA VAL A 6 5.83 6.87 8.68
C VAL A 6 6.66 7.43 7.54
N LEU A 7 7.30 8.58 7.78
CA LEU A 7 8.24 9.23 6.86
C LEU A 7 9.62 9.15 7.49
N GLU A 8 10.56 8.52 6.79
CA GLU A 8 11.96 8.39 7.20
C GLU A 8 12.83 9.17 6.20
N PRO A 9 13.60 10.17 6.66
CA PRO A 9 14.53 10.88 5.78
C PRO A 9 15.64 9.93 5.30
N SER A 10 16.00 10.04 4.02
CA SER A 10 17.08 9.24 3.43
C SER A 10 18.43 9.98 3.50
N ASP A 11 19.53 9.22 3.60
CA ASP A 11 20.90 9.74 3.63
C ASP A 11 21.29 10.47 2.32
N GLU A 12 20.63 10.13 1.21
CA GLU A 12 20.86 10.75 -0.11
C GLU A 12 19.97 11.98 -0.36
N GLY A 13 19.09 12.32 0.58
CA GLY A 13 18.02 13.31 0.41
C GLY A 13 16.66 12.66 0.17
N GLY A 14 15.59 13.44 0.34
CA GLY A 14 14.22 12.94 0.22
C GLY A 14 13.76 12.11 1.43
N TYR A 15 12.67 11.36 1.22
CA TYR A 15 11.98 10.56 2.23
C TYR A 15 11.55 9.21 1.68
N THR A 16 11.80 8.16 2.44
CA THR A 16 11.06 6.90 2.32
C THR A 16 9.80 7.00 3.16
N VAL A 17 8.69 6.46 2.66
CA VAL A 17 7.40 6.49 3.34
C VAL A 17 6.74 5.12 3.28
N TYR A 18 6.09 4.72 4.38
CA TYR A 18 5.41 3.42 4.45
C TYR A 18 4.23 3.44 5.42
N VAL A 19 3.34 2.44 5.26
CA VAL A 19 2.14 2.28 6.07
C VAL A 19 2.27 1.05 6.98
N PRO A 20 2.49 1.21 8.30
CA PRO A 20 2.68 0.07 9.20
C PRO A 20 1.53 -0.94 9.21
N SER A 21 0.31 -0.50 8.90
CA SER A 21 -0.86 -1.37 8.83
C SER A 21 -1.05 -2.08 7.48
N LEU A 22 -0.27 -1.74 6.44
CA LEU A 22 -0.29 -2.38 5.12
C LEU A 22 1.10 -2.89 4.78
N PRO A 23 1.49 -4.10 5.24
CA PRO A 23 2.82 -4.65 5.03
C PRO A 23 3.20 -4.68 3.54
N GLY A 24 4.36 -4.11 3.22
CA GLY A 24 4.86 -4.02 1.84
C GLY A 24 4.40 -2.78 1.07
N CYS A 25 3.50 -1.97 1.62
CA CYS A 25 3.11 -0.68 1.04
C CYS A 25 4.16 0.39 1.43
N ILE A 26 5.09 0.64 0.51
CA ILE A 26 6.25 1.53 0.67
C ILE A 26 6.37 2.37 -0.61
N SER A 27 6.78 3.63 -0.46
CA SER A 27 7.11 4.52 -1.55
C SER A 27 8.21 5.51 -1.13
N GLU A 28 8.58 6.43 -2.01
CA GLU A 28 9.60 7.46 -1.77
C GLU A 28 9.29 8.76 -2.50
N GLY A 29 9.94 9.85 -2.12
CA GLY A 29 9.86 11.14 -2.81
C GLY A 29 10.94 12.11 -2.35
N GLU A 30 11.29 13.09 -3.18
CA GLU A 30 12.30 14.12 -2.89
C GLU A 30 11.80 15.11 -1.82
N THR A 31 10.49 15.26 -1.71
CA THR A 31 9.82 16.11 -0.71
C THR A 31 8.82 15.30 0.11
N VAL A 32 8.40 15.86 1.26
CA VAL A 32 7.36 15.25 2.08
C VAL A 32 6.05 15.15 1.30
N GLU A 33 5.71 16.20 0.56
CA GLU A 33 4.50 16.28 -0.25
C GLU A 33 4.49 15.19 -1.33
N GLU A 34 5.59 15.04 -2.07
CA GLU A 34 5.73 14.02 -3.12
C GLU A 34 5.67 12.60 -2.54
N ALA A 35 6.38 12.33 -1.43
CA ALA A 35 6.31 11.04 -0.76
C ALA A 35 4.86 10.71 -0.33
N LEU A 36 4.12 11.70 0.18
CA LEU A 36 2.72 11.53 0.57
C LEU A 36 1.79 11.28 -0.62
N GLU A 37 2.01 11.93 -1.76
CA GLU A 37 1.28 11.66 -3.00
C GLU A 37 1.57 10.22 -3.48
N ASN A 38 2.85 9.84 -3.53
CA ASN A 38 3.27 8.52 -4.03
C ASN A 38 2.79 7.36 -3.13
N ILE A 39 2.80 7.52 -1.80
CA ILE A 39 2.27 6.48 -0.90
C ILE A 39 0.76 6.37 -1.01
N GLN A 40 0.05 7.44 -1.33
CA GLN A 40 -1.39 7.39 -1.53
C GLN A 40 -1.73 6.48 -2.73
N GLU A 41 -1.03 6.63 -3.85
CA GLU A 41 -1.21 5.75 -5.02
C GLU A 41 -0.89 4.29 -4.67
N ALA A 42 0.18 4.05 -3.92
CA ALA A 42 0.54 2.70 -3.47
C ALA A 42 -0.53 2.07 -2.55
N ILE A 43 -1.19 2.86 -1.70
CA ILE A 43 -2.30 2.41 -0.85
C ILE A 43 -3.51 2.05 -1.70
N GLU A 44 -3.84 2.87 -2.70
CA GLU A 44 -4.97 2.64 -3.60
C GLU A 44 -4.78 1.33 -4.37
N LEU A 45 -3.58 1.08 -4.90
CA LEU A 45 -3.21 -0.18 -5.56
C LEU A 45 -3.24 -1.37 -4.59
N TYR A 46 -2.73 -1.21 -3.35
CA TYR A 46 -2.71 -2.29 -2.37
C TYR A 46 -4.11 -2.78 -1.99
N LEU A 47 -5.09 -1.87 -1.96
CA LEU A 47 -6.47 -2.14 -1.59
C LEU A 47 -7.37 -2.45 -2.78
N GLU A 48 -6.84 -2.38 -4.00
CA GLU A 48 -7.58 -2.72 -5.18
C GLU A 48 -8.02 -4.19 -5.11
N PRO A 49 -9.32 -4.50 -5.31
CA PRO A 49 -9.80 -5.87 -5.31
C PRO A 49 -9.09 -6.71 -6.38
N LEU A 50 -8.62 -7.90 -6.00
CA LEU A 50 -8.09 -8.91 -6.93
C LEU A 50 -9.24 -9.55 -7.74
N GLU A 51 -9.96 -8.78 -8.54
CA GLU A 51 -11.13 -9.29 -9.30
C GLU A 51 -10.73 -10.34 -10.37
N ASN A 52 -9.48 -10.35 -10.82
CA ASN A 52 -9.06 -11.13 -12.00
C ASN A 52 -7.94 -12.16 -11.77
N GLU A 53 -7.37 -12.29 -10.56
CA GLU A 53 -6.19 -13.14 -10.32
C GLU A 53 -6.44 -14.40 -9.48
N LEU A 54 -7.68 -14.61 -9.03
CA LEU A 54 -8.01 -15.80 -8.24
C LEU A 54 -8.15 -17.01 -9.16
N SER A 55 -7.05 -17.75 -9.34
CA SER A 55 -7.09 -19.07 -9.99
C SER A 55 -7.91 -20.05 -9.14
N THR A 56 -9.11 -20.40 -9.60
CA THR A 56 -9.95 -21.38 -8.92
C THR A 56 -9.45 -22.79 -9.25
N GLN A 57 -8.76 -23.41 -8.30
CA GLN A 57 -8.53 -24.85 -8.33
C GLN A 57 -9.74 -25.60 -7.76
N GLU A 58 -9.94 -26.85 -8.18
CA GLU A 58 -11.06 -27.67 -7.72
C GLU A 58 -10.96 -27.90 -6.20
N GLY A 59 -12.02 -27.54 -5.46
CA GLY A 59 -12.06 -27.63 -3.99
C GLY A 59 -11.78 -26.33 -3.22
N VAL A 60 -11.48 -25.22 -3.89
CA VAL A 60 -11.27 -23.92 -3.22
C VAL A 60 -12.61 -23.19 -2.99
N ILE A 61 -12.80 -22.63 -1.79
CA ILE A 61 -13.97 -21.81 -1.44
C ILE A 61 -13.53 -20.36 -1.24
N ILE A 62 -14.02 -19.47 -2.09
CA ILE A 62 -13.84 -18.02 -1.96
C ILE A 62 -15.03 -17.44 -1.20
N ARG A 63 -14.76 -16.59 -0.20
CA ARG A 63 -15.76 -15.87 0.59
C ARG A 63 -15.28 -14.45 0.83
N GLU A 64 -16.16 -13.50 0.59
CA GLU A 64 -15.99 -12.13 1.02
C GLU A 64 -16.40 -12.02 2.50
N LEU A 65 -15.57 -11.36 3.30
CA LEU A 65 -15.85 -11.06 4.70
C LEU A 65 -15.88 -9.55 4.88
N VAL A 66 -17.00 -9.05 5.39
CA VAL A 66 -17.14 -7.66 5.81
C VAL A 66 -16.87 -7.61 7.31
N LEU A 67 -15.87 -6.84 7.73
CA LEU A 67 -15.45 -6.67 9.12
C LEU A 67 -16.15 -5.47 9.78
#